data_AF-X1PX91-F1
#
_entry.id   AF-X1PX91-F1
#
_cell.length_a   1.000
_cell.length_b   1.000
_cell.length_c   1.000
_cell.angle_alpha   90.00
_cell.angle_beta   90.00
_cell.angle_gamma   90.00
#
_symmetry.space_group_name_H-M   'P 1'
#
loop_
_entity.id
_entity.type
_entity.pdbx_description
1 polymer ?
#
loop_
_entity_poly.entity_id
_entity_poly.type
_entity_poly.pdbx_seq_one_letter_code
_entity_poly.pdbx_strand_id
1 'polypeptide(L)'
;MSLKKRRREAWQKLKEILTQLEGKDVLVSSCGGARSHFWTAALLLRRLQVEHQWFLQKEGVPGVVVLWSGARAKGMQQQIRIFLDQLSNVRTNDYGSNVDYLIDFWNGWGEYPLDQFRPKGSVSLVLSLGQKK
;
A
#
# COMPACT_ATOMS: atom_id res chain seq x y z
N MET A 1 23.39 0.10 -0.46
CA MET A 1 22.35 -0.72 -1.15
C MET A 1 21.54 0.20 -2.05
N SER A 2 21.40 -0.09 -3.35
CA SER A 2 20.72 0.84 -4.27
C SER A 2 19.20 0.91 -4.00
N LEU A 3 18.58 2.08 -4.20
CA LEU A 3 17.13 2.27 -4.03
C LEU A 3 16.31 1.30 -4.89
N LYS A 4 16.82 1.00 -6.09
CA LYS A 4 16.24 0.02 -7.00
C LYS A 4 16.15 -1.38 -6.37
N LYS A 5 17.21 -1.84 -5.71
CA LYS A 5 17.24 -3.15 -5.05
C LYS A 5 16.23 -3.21 -3.92
N ARG A 6 16.20 -2.18 -3.06
CA ARG A 6 15.23 -2.06 -1.95
C ARG A 6 13.79 -2.08 -2.44
N ARG A 7 13.48 -1.32 -3.48
CA ARG A 7 12.14 -1.29 -4.10
C ARG A 7 11.72 -2.66 -4.62
N ARG A 8 12.65 -3.40 -5.26
CA ARG A 8 12.38 -4.75 -5.76
C ARG A 8 12.07 -5.73 -4.64
N GLU A 9 12.87 -5.72 -3.57
CA GLU A 9 12.65 -6.58 -2.40
C GLU A 9 11.33 -6.25 -1.69
N ALA A 10 11.04 -4.95 -1.50
CA ALA A 10 9.78 -4.49 -0.95
C ALA A 10 8.59 -4.92 -1.82
N TRP A 11 8.72 -4.86 -3.16
CA TRP A 11 7.69 -5.33 -4.07
C TRP A 11 7.44 -6.84 -3.96
N GLN A 12 8.49 -7.68 -3.86
CA GLN A 12 8.28 -9.12 -3.72
C GLN A 12 7.49 -9.44 -2.43
N LYS A 13 7.86 -8.82 -1.31
CA LYS A 13 7.11 -8.94 -0.06
C LYS A 13 5.67 -8.47 -0.20
N LEU A 14 5.45 -7.30 -0.82
CA LEU A 14 4.11 -6.76 -1.04
C LEU A 14 3.27 -7.73 -1.88
N LYS A 15 3.84 -8.28 -2.97
CA LYS A 15 3.15 -9.19 -3.88
C LYS A 15 2.70 -10.46 -3.16
N GLU A 16 3.54 -11.03 -2.31
CA GLU A 16 3.21 -12.20 -1.50
C GLU A 16 2.04 -11.89 -0.54
N ILE A 17 2.11 -10.76 0.18
CA ILE A 17 1.06 -10.31 1.09
C ILE A 17 -0.26 -10.09 0.34
N LEU A 18 -0.22 -9.37 -0.79
CA LEU A 18 -1.42 -9.11 -1.59
C LEU A 18 -2.05 -10.40 -2.10
N THR A 19 -1.24 -11.40 -2.47
CA THR A 19 -1.73 -12.71 -2.88
C THR A 19 -2.42 -13.45 -1.72
N GLN A 20 -1.91 -13.29 -0.49
CA GLN A 20 -2.55 -13.86 0.71
C GLN A 20 -3.85 -13.14 1.10
N LEU A 21 -3.97 -11.85 0.75
CA LEU A 21 -5.14 -11.02 1.05
C LEU A 21 -6.23 -11.08 -0.03
N GLU A 22 -5.90 -11.54 -1.24
CA GLU A 22 -6.84 -11.67 -2.35
C GLU A 22 -8.09 -12.46 -1.94
N GLY A 23 -9.26 -11.95 -2.32
CA GLY A 23 -10.57 -12.53 -1.99
C GLY A 23 -11.03 -12.34 -0.54
N LYS A 24 -10.18 -11.81 0.36
CA LYS A 24 -10.54 -11.55 1.76
C LYS A 24 -11.05 -10.12 1.95
N ASP A 25 -11.73 -9.91 3.06
CA ASP A 25 -12.06 -8.56 3.51
C ASP A 25 -10.82 -7.92 4.12
N VAL A 26 -10.47 -6.72 3.68
CA VAL A 26 -9.26 -6.01 4.09
C VAL A 26 -9.63 -4.62 4.57
N LEU A 27 -9.06 -4.21 5.70
CA LEU A 27 -9.12 -2.86 6.21
C LEU A 27 -7.87 -2.12 5.73
N VAL A 28 -8.10 -0.95 5.15
CA VAL A 28 -7.04 -0.06 4.67
C VAL A 28 -7.02 1.18 5.52
N SER A 29 -5.89 1.44 6.16
CA SER A 29 -5.67 2.65 6.94
C SER A 29 -4.46 3.40 6.41
N SER A 30 -4.48 4.72 6.45
CA SER A 30 -3.34 5.55 6.11
C SER A 30 -3.17 6.59 7.19
N CYS A 31 -2.06 6.52 7.91
CA CYS A 31 -1.62 7.61 8.75
C CYS A 31 -0.67 8.45 7.92
N GLY A 32 -1.20 9.52 7.34
CA GLY A 32 -0.34 10.53 6.75
C GLY A 32 0.50 11.19 7.86
N GLY A 33 1.79 11.44 7.59
CA GLY A 33 2.66 12.16 8.51
C GLY A 33 2.20 13.61 8.71
N ALA A 34 3.01 14.43 9.39
CA ALA A 34 2.73 15.83 9.80
C ALA A 34 2.33 16.82 8.67
N ARG A 35 2.14 16.37 7.43
CA ARG A 35 1.78 17.17 6.25
C ARG A 35 0.62 16.58 5.43
N SER A 36 -0.04 15.53 5.90
CA SER A 36 -1.22 14.99 5.24
C SER A 36 -2.49 15.60 5.82
N HIS A 37 -3.33 16.18 4.98
CA HIS A 37 -4.58 16.81 5.39
C HIS A 37 -5.72 15.82 5.67
N PHE A 38 -5.46 14.51 5.59
CA PHE A 38 -6.46 13.47 5.76
C PHE A 38 -5.86 12.24 6.45
N TRP A 39 -6.70 11.56 7.22
CA TRP A 39 -6.44 10.25 7.81
C TRP A 39 -7.58 9.34 7.38
N THR A 40 -7.25 8.17 6.82
CA THR A 40 -8.21 7.08 6.67
C THR A 40 -7.95 6.00 7.73
N ALA A 41 -8.99 5.64 8.48
CA ALA A 41 -8.93 4.57 9.47
C ALA A 41 -9.90 3.47 9.07
N ALA A 42 -9.38 2.24 8.97
CA ALA A 42 -10.15 1.02 8.75
C ALA A 42 -11.15 1.09 7.58
N LEU A 43 -10.72 1.62 6.42
CA LEU A 43 -11.53 1.61 5.21
C LEU A 43 -11.67 0.16 4.71
N LEU A 44 -12.89 -0.37 4.75
CA LEU A 44 -13.16 -1.76 4.37
C LEU A 44 -13.24 -1.93 2.85
N LEU A 45 -12.34 -2.74 2.30
CA LEU A 45 -12.46 -3.34 0.97
C LEU A 45 -12.96 -4.77 1.13
N ARG A 46 -14.16 -5.05 0.60
CA ARG A 46 -14.75 -6.39 0.69
C ARG A 46 -14.30 -7.24 -0.47
N ARG A 47 -13.93 -8.50 -0.20
CA ARG A 47 -13.43 -9.45 -1.20
C ARG A 47 -12.40 -8.79 -2.13
N LEU A 48 -11.24 -8.47 -1.57
CA LEU A 48 -10.16 -7.78 -2.25
C LEU A 48 -9.88 -8.40 -3.63
N GLN A 49 -9.76 -7.56 -4.65
CA GLN A 49 -9.24 -7.95 -5.96
C GLN A 49 -8.03 -7.08 -6.29
N VAL A 50 -6.89 -7.70 -6.62
CA VAL A 50 -5.63 -7.00 -6.85
C VAL A 50 -5.29 -6.96 -8.33
N GLU A 51 -5.12 -5.76 -8.85
CA GLU A 51 -4.71 -5.50 -10.22
C GLU A 51 -3.38 -4.76 -10.24
N HIS A 52 -2.39 -5.25 -10.99
CA HIS A 52 -1.05 -4.68 -10.99
C HIS A 52 -0.34 -4.73 -12.35
N GLN A 53 -1.05 -5.09 -13.42
CA GLN A 53 -0.45 -5.33 -14.74
C GLN A 53 -0.32 -4.07 -15.61
N TRP A 54 -1.01 -2.97 -15.30
CA TRP A 54 -1.16 -1.85 -16.23
C TRP A 54 0.10 -1.00 -16.43
N PHE A 55 1.04 -1.01 -15.50
CA PHE A 55 2.27 -0.20 -15.58
C PHE A 55 3.51 -1.01 -15.22
N LEU A 56 3.68 -2.20 -15.79
CA LEU A 56 4.92 -2.97 -15.62
C LEU A 56 6.11 -2.13 -16.12
N GLN A 57 6.95 -1.67 -15.20
CA GLN A 57 8.22 -1.05 -15.58
C GLN A 57 9.18 -2.14 -16.06
N LYS A 58 10.20 -1.75 -16.86
CA LYS A 58 11.26 -2.65 -17.36
C LYS A 58 11.91 -3.54 -16.28
N GLU A 59 11.80 -3.16 -15.01
CA GLU A 59 12.44 -3.81 -13.87
C GLU A 59 11.57 -4.91 -13.19
N GLY A 60 10.33 -5.11 -13.65
CA GLY A 60 9.39 -6.11 -13.10
C GLY A 60 8.67 -5.67 -11.82
N VAL A 61 8.80 -4.39 -11.43
CA VAL A 61 7.98 -3.74 -10.41
C VAL A 61 6.92 -2.91 -11.13
N PRO A 62 5.63 -3.06 -10.80
CA PRO A 62 4.59 -2.24 -11.40
C PRO A 62 4.66 -0.80 -10.86
N GLY A 63 4.34 0.18 -11.70
CA GLY A 63 4.24 1.58 -11.27
C GLY A 63 3.05 1.83 -10.35
N VAL A 64 1.96 1.09 -10.54
CA VAL A 64 0.72 1.20 -9.77
C VAL A 64 0.16 -0.18 -9.48
N VAL A 65 -0.35 -0.36 -8.27
CA VAL A 65 -1.23 -1.46 -7.87
C VAL A 65 -2.60 -0.88 -7.54
N VAL A 66 -3.65 -1.50 -8.04
CA VAL A 66 -5.04 -1.14 -7.75
C VAL A 66 -5.66 -2.23 -6.89
N LEU A 67 -6.16 -1.81 -5.73
CA LEU A 67 -6.93 -2.65 -4.80
C LEU A 67 -8.40 -2.37 -5.03
N TRP A 68 -9.11 -3.30 -5.64
CA TRP A 68 -10.55 -3.20 -5.87
C TRP A 68 -11.31 -3.87 -4.73
N SER A 69 -12.44 -3.26 -4.36
CA SER A 69 -13.49 -3.98 -3.63
C SER A 69 -14.23 -4.88 -4.62
N GLY A 70 -14.24 -6.18 -4.38
CA GLY A 70 -15.05 -7.14 -5.13
C GLY A 70 -16.55 -6.98 -4.87
N ALA A 71 -16.93 -6.29 -3.79
CA ALA A 71 -18.31 -5.87 -3.57
C ALA A 71 -18.56 -4.44 -4.10
N ARG A 72 -19.73 -4.22 -4.69
CA ARG A 72 -20.22 -2.88 -5.03
C ARG A 72 -20.97 -2.27 -3.87
N ALA A 73 -20.78 -0.98 -3.65
CA ALA A 73 -21.55 -0.17 -2.72
C ALA A 73 -22.37 0.85 -3.52
N LYS A 74 -23.70 0.85 -3.34
CA LYS A 74 -24.62 1.73 -4.08
C LYS A 74 -24.42 1.68 -5.62
N GLY A 75 -24.18 0.49 -6.15
CA GLY A 75 -23.93 0.25 -7.57
C GLY A 75 -22.53 0.61 -8.07
N MET A 76 -21.68 1.23 -7.24
CA MET A 76 -20.32 1.64 -7.60
C MET A 76 -19.28 0.68 -7.04
N GLN A 77 -18.22 0.42 -7.81
CA GLN A 77 -17.07 -0.35 -7.35
C GLN A 77 -16.02 0.59 -6.76
N GLN A 78 -15.52 0.25 -5.57
CA GLN A 78 -14.53 1.06 -4.85
C GLN A 78 -13.12 0.57 -5.17
N GLN A 79 -12.16 1.49 -5.24
CA GLN A 79 -10.76 1.18 -5.50
C GLN A 79 -9.82 2.05 -4.67
N ILE A 80 -8.63 1.51 -4.36
CA ILE A 80 -7.49 2.25 -3.83
C ILE A 80 -6.33 2.03 -4.78
N ARG A 81 -5.70 3.12 -5.25
CA ARG A 81 -4.54 3.07 -6.12
C ARG A 81 -3.28 3.36 -5.33
N ILE A 82 -2.30 2.47 -5.40
CA ILE A 82 -1.03 2.54 -4.70
C ILE A 82 0.06 2.76 -5.74
N PHE A 83 0.68 3.93 -5.73
CA PHE A 83 1.81 4.25 -6.59
C PHE A 83 3.10 3.75 -5.93
N LEU A 84 3.84 2.87 -6.61
CA LEU A 84 5.01 2.17 -6.04
C LEU A 84 6.34 2.86 -6.34
N ASP A 85 6.32 4.05 -6.93
CA ASP A 85 7.52 4.78 -7.33
C ASP A 85 8.44 5.10 -6.13
N GLN A 86 7.86 5.25 -4.94
CA GLN A 86 8.56 5.50 -3.67
C GLN A 86 8.49 4.34 -2.67
N LEU A 87 8.06 3.15 -3.12
CA LEU A 87 8.02 1.97 -2.27
C LEU A 87 9.43 1.65 -1.75
N SER A 88 9.57 1.65 -0.44
CA SER A 88 10.88 1.58 0.23
C SER A 88 11.04 0.35 1.11
N ASN A 89 9.94 -0.11 1.71
CA ASN A 89 9.89 -1.28 2.57
C ASN A 89 8.46 -1.80 2.74
N VAL A 90 8.34 -3.04 3.21
CA VAL A 90 7.10 -3.60 3.71
C VAL A 90 7.40 -4.28 5.03
N ARG A 91 6.66 -3.92 6.08
CA ARG A 91 6.81 -4.44 7.44
C ARG A 91 5.54 -5.16 7.87
N THR A 92 5.71 -6.15 8.73
CA THR A 92 4.60 -6.88 9.35
C THR A 92 4.67 -6.62 10.85
N ASN A 93 3.60 -6.11 11.42
CA ASN A 93 3.42 -5.98 12.86
C ASN A 93 2.35 -6.98 13.28
N ASP A 94 2.73 -7.90 14.16
CA ASP A 94 1.81 -8.89 14.73
C ASP A 94 1.48 -8.48 16.17
N TYR A 95 0.20 -8.22 16.43
CA TYR A 95 -0.33 -7.88 17.75
C TYR A 95 -1.07 -9.05 18.40
N GLY A 96 -0.87 -10.28 17.89
CA GLY A 96 -1.49 -11.52 18.33
C GLY A 96 -2.93 -11.68 17.86
N SER A 97 -3.78 -10.68 18.10
CA SER A 97 -5.18 -10.69 17.65
C SER A 97 -5.35 -10.17 16.22
N ASN A 98 -4.38 -9.40 15.72
CA ASN A 98 -4.40 -8.77 14.40
C ASN A 98 -2.97 -8.66 13.84
N VAL A 99 -2.87 -8.81 12.52
CA VAL A 99 -1.64 -8.57 11.76
C VAL A 99 -1.84 -7.36 10.88
N ASP A 100 -0.95 -6.38 11.04
CA ASP A 100 -0.87 -5.18 10.21
C ASP A 100 0.31 -5.30 9.24
N TYR A 101 0.04 -5.07 7.96
CA TYR A 101 1.06 -4.95 6.93
C TYR A 101 1.26 -3.47 6.60
N LEU A 102 2.42 -2.94 6.97
CA LEU A 102 2.80 -1.55 6.74
C LEU A 102 3.61 -1.44 5.46
N ILE A 103 3.08 -0.72 4.49
CA ILE A 103 3.69 -0.45 3.20
C ILE A 103 4.32 0.95 3.27
N ASP A 104 5.65 1.01 3.34
CA ASP A 104 6.37 2.25 3.60
C ASP A 104 6.82 2.92 2.30
N PHE A 105 6.44 4.18 2.13
CA PHE A 105 6.86 5.05 1.04
C PHE A 105 7.85 6.09 1.55
N TRP A 106 8.99 6.22 0.88
CA TRP A 106 10.06 7.14 1.28
C TRP A 106 10.37 8.12 0.16
N ASN A 107 10.34 9.41 0.49
CA ASN A 107 10.61 10.50 -0.44
C ASN A 107 11.89 11.29 -0.11
N GLY A 108 12.87 10.67 0.54
CA GLY A 108 14.06 11.39 1.02
C GLY A 108 13.85 12.08 2.37
N TRP A 109 14.95 12.57 2.95
CA TRP A 109 14.97 13.33 4.21
C TRP A 109 15.57 14.73 3.98
N GLY A 110 15.21 15.70 4.83
CA GLY A 110 15.84 17.02 4.84
C GLY A 110 15.53 17.87 3.60
N GLU A 111 16.53 18.51 3.03
CA GLU A 111 16.37 19.51 1.96
C GLU A 111 16.26 18.92 0.54
N TYR A 112 16.65 17.65 0.36
CA TYR A 112 16.73 17.01 -0.96
C TYR A 112 15.75 15.82 -1.09
N PRO A 113 14.44 16.07 -1.33
CA PRO A 113 13.49 15.00 -1.59
C PRO A 113 13.74 14.34 -2.95
N LEU A 114 13.30 13.08 -3.11
CA LEU A 114 13.38 12.38 -4.40
C LEU A 114 12.40 12.99 -5.43
N ASP A 115 11.23 13.41 -4.96
CA ASP A 115 10.20 14.12 -5.71
C ASP A 115 9.79 15.37 -4.92
N GLN A 116 10.04 16.54 -5.49
CA GLN A 116 9.75 17.83 -4.84
C GLN A 116 8.25 18.10 -4.67
N PHE A 117 7.39 17.41 -5.44
CA PHE A 117 5.94 17.57 -5.37
C PHE A 117 5.27 16.65 -4.35
N ARG A 118 6.05 15.79 -3.67
CA ARG A 118 5.53 14.85 -2.66
C ARG A 118 5.99 15.23 -1.25
N PRO A 119 5.25 14.80 -0.20
CA PRO A 119 5.66 15.03 1.18
C PRO A 119 7.05 14.46 1.46
N LYS A 120 7.87 15.21 2.21
CA LYS A 120 9.21 14.76 2.66
C LYS A 120 9.07 13.68 3.74
N GLY A 121 10.04 12.77 3.83
CA GLY A 121 10.10 11.75 4.86
C GLY A 121 9.45 10.43 4.46
N SER A 122 8.91 9.73 5.45
CA SER A 122 8.30 8.40 5.28
C SER A 122 6.82 8.44 5.64
N VAL A 123 5.99 7.79 4.82
CA VAL A 123 4.56 7.56 5.09
C VAL A 123 4.22 6.09 4.91
N SER A 124 3.25 5.59 5.65
CA SER A 124 2.88 4.16 5.60
C SER A 124 1.40 3.99 5.30
N LEU A 125 1.10 3.13 4.32
CA LEU A 125 -0.24 2.57 4.13
C LEU A 125 -0.31 1.27 4.93
N VAL A 126 -1.37 1.07 5.69
CA VAL A 126 -1.59 -0.12 6.52
C VAL A 126 -2.70 -0.95 5.90
N LEU A 127 -2.41 -2.23 5.68
CA LEU A 127 -3.40 -3.24 5.32
C LEU A 127 -3.55 -4.22 6.48
N SER A 128 -4.78 -4.54 6.86
CA SER A 128 -5.06 -5.55 7.86
C SER A 128 -6.29 -6.37 7.49
N LEU A 129 -6.38 -7.60 8.02
CA LEU A 129 -7.54 -8.44 7.75
C LEU A 129 -8.79 -7.82 8.38
N GLY A 130 -9.87 -7.76 7.61
CA GLY A 130 -11.18 -7.40 8.12
C GLY A 130 -11.70 -8.51 9.01
N GLN A 131 -11.85 -8.21 10.31
CA GLN A 131 -12.57 -9.10 11.20
C GLN A 131 -14.07 -9.01 10.89
N LYS A 132 -14.73 -10.17 10.77
CA LYS A 132 -16.20 -10.22 10.75
C LYS A 132 -16.68 -9.77 12.14
N LYS A 133 -17.33 -8.62 12.21
CA LYS A 133 -18.17 -8.26 13.35
C LYS A 133 -19.42 -9.12 13.37
#